data_AF-A0A7C7MT15-F1
#
_entry.id   AF-A0A7C7MT15-F1
#
_cell.length_a   1.000
_cell.length_b   1.000
_cell.length_c   1.000
_cell.angle_alpha   90.00
_cell.angle_beta   90.00
_cell.angle_gamma   90.00
#
_symmetry.space_group_name_H-M   'P 1'
#
loop_
_entity.id
_entity.type
_entity.pdbx_description
1 polymer ?
#
loop_
_entity_poly.entity_id
_entity_poly.type
_entity_poly.pdbx_seq_one_letter_code
_entity_poly.pdbx_strand_id
1 'polypeptide(L)'
;MALNKEKISIINTKGYRYYLIPGLSEPLPSVTSILSTISKPGLISWEKEVAIDYARENISKYIGNIENKNLDGLHEIFEKAKKQPNFIKTKAGEFGSKAHKFIELLLQQNFDVDVPSNMKWIYKNFNDWKNEYNFKSFEQEKYLYSSKYGYGGTADSIGLVNENLF
;
A
#
# COMPACT_ATOMS: atom_id res chain seq x y z
N MET A 1 9.04 33.32 -24.52
CA MET A 1 7.72 32.69 -24.26
C MET A 1 7.97 31.42 -23.48
N ALA A 2 7.68 31.43 -22.18
CA ALA A 2 7.80 30.24 -21.34
C ALA A 2 6.67 29.27 -21.71
N LEU A 3 7.01 28.17 -22.38
CA LEU A 3 6.11 27.03 -22.54
C LEU A 3 5.82 26.50 -21.14
N ASN A 4 4.62 26.81 -20.64
CA ASN A 4 4.04 26.21 -19.46
C ASN A 4 3.88 24.72 -19.77
N LYS A 5 4.90 23.89 -19.49
CA LYS A 5 4.78 22.44 -19.58
C LYS A 5 3.78 22.04 -18.51
N GLU A 6 2.52 21.92 -18.90
CA GLU A 6 1.44 21.44 -18.05
C GLU A 6 1.93 20.17 -17.32
N LYS A 7 1.72 20.12 -16.01
CA LYS A 7 2.25 19.05 -15.17
C LYS A 7 1.27 17.88 -15.22
N ILE A 8 1.78 16.65 -15.33
CA ILE A 8 0.97 15.43 -15.17
C ILE A 8 0.23 15.52 -13.83
N SER A 9 -1.07 15.24 -13.83
CA SER A 9 -1.91 15.24 -12.62
C SER A 9 -2.73 13.97 -12.50
N ILE A 10 -3.30 13.72 -11.32
CA ILE A 10 -4.02 12.49 -11.00
C ILE A 10 -5.47 12.82 -10.64
N ILE A 11 -6.39 12.00 -11.14
CA ILE A 11 -7.79 11.98 -10.70
C ILE A 11 -8.19 10.58 -10.21
N ASN A 12 -9.08 10.53 -9.22
CA ASN A 12 -9.64 9.28 -8.71
C ASN A 12 -11.15 9.27 -8.97
N THR A 13 -11.65 8.23 -9.64
CA THR A 13 -13.08 8.07 -9.93
C THR A 13 -13.50 6.61 -9.77
N LYS A 14 -14.60 6.38 -9.04
CA LYS A 14 -15.18 5.04 -8.78
C LYS A 14 -14.16 3.99 -8.31
N GLY A 15 -13.18 4.39 -7.50
CA GLY A 15 -12.11 3.51 -6.99
C GLY A 15 -10.94 3.27 -7.94
N TYR A 16 -10.94 3.90 -9.12
CA TYR A 16 -9.86 3.83 -10.10
C TYR A 16 -9.08 5.14 -10.15
N ARG A 17 -7.77 5.04 -10.37
CA ARG A 17 -6.85 6.16 -10.53
C ARG A 17 -6.53 6.35 -12.00
N TYR A 18 -6.53 7.60 -12.45
CA TYR A 18 -6.15 7.99 -13.81
C TYR A 18 -5.14 9.14 -13.80
N TYR A 19 -4.30 9.18 -14.82
CA TYR A 19 -3.30 10.20 -15.07
C TYR A 19 -3.76 11.10 -16.22
N LEU A 20 -3.82 12.41 -15.96
CA LEU A 20 -4.05 13.44 -16.95
C LEU A 20 -2.72 13.85 -17.54
N ILE A 21 -2.52 13.53 -18.83
CA ILE A 21 -1.29 13.81 -19.55
C ILE A 21 -1.53 14.98 -20.51
N PRO A 22 -0.75 16.06 -20.42
CA PRO A 22 -0.83 17.16 -21.37
C PRO A 22 -0.69 16.67 -22.81
N GLY A 23 -1.58 17.13 -23.69
CA GLY A 23 -1.59 16.74 -25.09
C GLY A 23 -2.26 15.39 -25.40
N LEU A 24 -2.72 14.64 -24.38
CA LEU A 24 -3.64 13.52 -24.61
C LEU A 24 -5.07 13.98 -24.32
N SER A 25 -6.00 13.59 -25.21
CA SER A 25 -7.42 13.91 -25.04
C SER A 25 -8.07 13.09 -23.93
N GLU A 26 -7.60 11.85 -23.72
CA GLU A 26 -8.17 10.90 -22.78
C GLU A 26 -7.25 10.66 -21.57
N PRO A 27 -7.82 10.54 -20.36
CA PRO A 27 -7.07 10.17 -19.17
C PRO A 27 -6.55 8.73 -19.26
N LEU A 28 -5.30 8.50 -18.85
CA LEU A 28 -4.71 7.17 -18.86
C LEU A 28 -4.98 6.43 -17.54
N PRO A 29 -5.50 5.19 -17.56
CA PRO A 29 -5.68 4.40 -16.34
C PRO A 29 -4.34 4.08 -15.67
N SER A 30 -4.34 3.97 -14.34
CA SER A 30 -3.15 3.57 -13.60
C SER A 30 -2.82 2.08 -13.77
N VAL A 31 -1.54 1.72 -13.72
CA VAL A 31 -1.09 0.31 -13.69
C VAL A 31 -1.82 -0.48 -12.60
N THR A 32 -1.92 0.07 -11.38
CA THR A 32 -2.61 -0.58 -10.26
C THR A 32 -4.09 -0.81 -10.54
N SER A 33 -4.76 0.14 -11.19
CA SER A 33 -6.17 0.06 -11.59
C SER A 33 -6.43 -1.02 -12.64
N ILE A 34 -5.52 -1.16 -13.61
CA ILE A 34 -5.60 -2.24 -14.60
C ILE A 34 -5.45 -3.59 -13.87
N LEU A 35 -4.42 -3.72 -13.02
CA LEU A 35 -4.13 -4.94 -12.28
C LEU A 35 -5.20 -5.32 -11.25
N SER A 36 -5.98 -4.37 -10.73
CA SER A 36 -7.04 -4.65 -9.77
C SER A 36 -8.23 -5.41 -10.37
N THR A 37 -8.31 -5.49 -11.70
CA THR A 37 -9.33 -6.26 -12.42
C THR A 37 -9.04 -7.78 -12.38
N ILE A 38 -7.80 -8.17 -12.09
CA ILE A 38 -7.41 -9.57 -11.97
C ILE A 38 -7.95 -10.13 -10.65
N SER A 39 -8.70 -11.22 -10.73
CA SER A 39 -9.26 -11.89 -9.56
C SER A 39 -8.16 -12.39 -8.62
N LYS A 40 -8.34 -12.18 -7.31
CA LYS A 40 -7.44 -12.65 -6.25
C LYS A 40 -8.12 -13.71 -5.37
N PRO A 41 -8.40 -14.92 -5.88
CA PRO A 41 -9.23 -15.91 -5.18
C PRO A 41 -8.67 -16.31 -3.81
N GLY A 42 -7.34 -16.32 -3.65
CA GLY A 42 -6.70 -16.60 -2.36
C GLY A 42 -7.06 -15.61 -1.25
N LEU A 43 -7.35 -14.34 -1.58
CA LEU A 43 -7.76 -13.35 -0.59
C LEU A 43 -9.15 -13.64 -0.03
N ILE A 44 -10.04 -14.25 -0.80
CA ILE A 44 -11.39 -14.61 -0.32
C ILE A 44 -11.29 -15.66 0.78
N SER A 45 -10.41 -16.66 0.61
CA SER A 45 -10.18 -17.67 1.64
C SER A 45 -9.55 -17.05 2.88
N TRP A 46 -8.54 -16.20 2.70
CA TRP A 46 -7.88 -15.49 3.80
C TRP A 46 -8.87 -14.61 4.59
N GLU A 47 -9.73 -13.84 3.92
CA GLU A 47 -10.73 -12.99 4.58
C GLU A 47 -11.70 -13.81 5.45
N LYS A 48 -12.11 -14.99 4.97
CA LYS A 48 -12.97 -15.91 5.73
C LYS A 48 -12.26 -16.45 6.97
N GLU A 49 -11.03 -16.93 6.81
CA GLU A 49 -10.24 -17.46 7.93
C GLU A 49 -10.01 -16.40 9.01
N VAL A 50 -9.65 -15.16 8.63
CA VAL A 50 -9.49 -14.05 9.58
C VAL A 50 -10.76 -13.77 10.37
N ALA A 51 -11.93 -13.76 9.71
CA ALA A 51 -13.19 -13.54 10.40
C ALA A 51 -13.53 -14.71 11.35
N ILE A 52 -13.30 -15.96 10.90
CA ILE A 52 -13.53 -17.16 11.70
C ILE A 52 -12.60 -17.21 12.91
N ASP A 53 -11.32 -16.91 12.75
CA ASP A 53 -10.34 -16.89 13.84
C ASP A 53 -10.69 -15.86 14.89
N TYR A 54 -11.07 -14.64 14.47
CA TYR A 54 -11.56 -13.61 15.38
C TYR A 54 -12.80 -14.10 16.15
N ALA A 55 -13.78 -14.67 15.47
CA ALA A 55 -14.97 -15.20 16.11
C ALA A 55 -14.62 -16.31 17.11
N ARG A 56 -13.77 -17.28 16.73
CA ARG A 56 -13.37 -18.40 17.57
C ARG A 56 -12.69 -17.92 18.85
N GLU A 57 -11.76 -16.98 18.75
CA GLU A 57 -11.04 -16.44 19.90
C GLU A 57 -11.99 -15.70 20.87
N ASN A 58 -12.87 -14.86 20.34
CA ASN A 58 -13.75 -14.02 21.16
C ASN A 58 -14.95 -14.79 21.72
N ILE A 59 -15.50 -15.75 20.98
CA ILE A 59 -16.55 -16.65 21.49
C ILE A 59 -15.99 -17.52 22.62
N SER A 60 -14.78 -18.05 22.48
CA SER A 60 -14.14 -18.85 23.54
C SER A 60 -13.99 -18.04 24.83
N LYS A 61 -13.58 -16.77 24.73
CA LYS A 61 -13.52 -15.83 25.86
C LYS A 61 -14.90 -15.51 26.43
N TYR A 62 -15.90 -15.35 25.57
CA TYR A 62 -17.27 -15.05 25.96
C TYR A 62 -17.92 -16.19 26.75
N ILE A 63 -17.84 -17.43 26.24
CA ILE A 63 -18.40 -18.62 26.89
C ILE A 63 -17.63 -18.98 28.16
N GLY A 64 -16.31 -18.73 28.19
CA GLY A 64 -15.49 -18.97 29.38
C GLY A 64 -15.82 -18.07 30.57
N ASN A 65 -16.61 -17.00 30.38
CA ASN A 65 -17.06 -16.12 31.44
C ASN A 65 -18.47 -16.54 31.92
N ILE A 66 -18.54 -17.05 33.14
CA ILE A 66 -19.77 -17.57 33.80
C ILE A 66 -20.89 -16.53 34.01
N GLU A 67 -20.58 -15.24 33.87
CA GLU A 67 -21.58 -14.15 33.98
C GLU A 67 -22.33 -13.90 32.67
N ASN A 68 -21.82 -14.39 31.54
CA ASN A 68 -22.43 -14.21 30.23
C ASN A 68 -23.62 -15.16 30.05
N LYS A 69 -24.84 -14.63 30.20
CA LYS A 69 -26.09 -15.41 30.15
C LYS A 69 -26.98 -15.06 28.95
N ASN A 70 -26.64 -14.08 28.12
CA ASN A 70 -27.46 -13.65 26.98
C ASN A 70 -26.77 -13.89 25.63
N LEU A 71 -27.55 -13.84 24.55
CA LEU A 71 -27.05 -14.06 23.19
C LEU A 71 -26.56 -12.76 22.52
N ASP A 72 -26.85 -11.60 23.11
CA ASP A 72 -26.54 -10.29 22.52
C ASP A 72 -25.02 -10.08 22.35
N GLY A 73 -24.22 -10.58 23.29
CA GLY A 73 -22.76 -10.51 23.19
C GLY A 73 -22.20 -11.33 22.03
N LEU A 74 -22.85 -12.45 21.67
CA LEU A 74 -22.45 -13.25 20.49
C LEU A 74 -22.74 -12.50 19.20
N HIS A 75 -23.85 -11.79 19.11
CA HIS A 75 -24.18 -10.98 17.93
C HIS A 75 -23.12 -9.89 17.69
N GLU A 76 -22.70 -9.18 18.74
CA GLU A 76 -21.65 -8.16 18.64
C GLU A 76 -20.30 -8.77 18.18
N ILE A 77 -19.96 -9.97 18.66
CA ILE A 77 -18.74 -10.68 18.24
C ILE A 77 -18.78 -10.97 16.75
N PHE A 78 -19.90 -11.46 16.21
CA PHE A 78 -20.03 -11.73 14.78
C PHE A 78 -19.97 -10.45 13.92
N GLU A 79 -20.57 -9.35 14.38
CA GLU A 79 -20.48 -8.07 13.69
C GLU A 79 -19.05 -7.51 13.66
N LYS A 80 -18.28 -7.70 14.75
CA LYS A 80 -16.85 -7.36 14.77
C LYS A 80 -16.03 -8.31 13.89
N ALA A 81 -16.32 -9.61 13.91
CA ALA A 81 -15.64 -10.61 13.08
C ALA A 81 -15.74 -10.28 11.58
N LYS A 82 -16.92 -9.88 11.10
CA LYS A 82 -17.12 -9.45 9.70
C LYS A 82 -16.26 -8.25 9.30
N LYS A 83 -15.96 -7.35 10.25
CA LYS A 83 -15.17 -6.13 10.02
C LYS A 83 -13.67 -6.36 10.14
N GLN A 84 -13.26 -7.44 10.82
CA GLN A 84 -11.86 -7.71 11.14
C GLN A 84 -10.94 -7.85 9.91
N PRO A 85 -11.31 -8.55 8.82
CA PRO A 85 -10.45 -8.63 7.64
C PRO A 85 -10.16 -7.25 7.03
N ASN A 86 -11.20 -6.41 6.93
CA ASN A 86 -11.04 -5.03 6.45
C ASN A 86 -10.19 -4.19 7.41
N PHE A 87 -10.34 -4.35 8.72
CA PHE A 87 -9.50 -3.68 9.70
C PHE A 87 -8.01 -4.02 9.53
N ILE A 88 -7.67 -5.32 9.44
CA ILE A 88 -6.28 -5.78 9.25
C ILE A 88 -5.73 -5.28 7.92
N LYS A 89 -6.49 -5.42 6.83
CA LYS A 89 -6.12 -4.90 5.50
C LYS A 89 -5.81 -3.41 5.54
N THR A 90 -6.67 -2.61 6.16
CA THR A 90 -6.48 -1.16 6.28
C THR A 90 -5.24 -0.83 7.09
N LYS A 91 -5.01 -1.50 8.22
CA LYS A 91 -3.82 -1.28 9.05
C LYS A 91 -2.52 -1.65 8.33
N ALA A 92 -2.52 -2.74 7.57
CA ALA A 92 -1.40 -3.12 6.73
C ALA A 92 -1.13 -2.07 5.63
N GLY A 93 -2.19 -1.55 4.99
CA GLY A 93 -2.09 -0.47 4.00
C GLY A 93 -1.52 0.82 4.59
N GLU A 94 -2.04 1.26 5.74
CA GLU A 94 -1.54 2.44 6.47
C GLU A 94 -0.06 2.28 6.84
N PHE A 95 0.34 1.10 7.31
CA PHE A 95 1.73 0.80 7.64
C PHE A 95 2.62 0.86 6.38
N GLY A 96 2.18 0.24 5.28
CA GLY A 96 2.89 0.28 4.00
C GLY A 96 3.12 1.71 3.51
N SER A 97 2.09 2.56 3.52
CA SER A 97 2.23 3.97 3.13
C SER A 97 3.25 4.72 4.00
N LYS A 98 3.27 4.47 5.31
CA LYS A 98 4.27 5.05 6.21
C LYS A 98 5.68 4.53 5.91
N ALA A 99 5.82 3.25 5.55
CA ALA A 99 7.10 2.65 5.20
C ALA A 99 7.68 3.24 3.90
N HIS A 100 6.87 3.40 2.85
CA HIS A 100 7.28 4.09 1.61
C HIS A 100 7.77 5.50 1.92
N LYS A 101 6.98 6.27 2.69
CA LYS A 101 7.37 7.64 3.03
C LYS A 101 8.68 7.72 3.82
N PHE A 102 8.88 6.76 4.73
CA PHE A 102 10.11 6.66 5.50
C PHE A 102 11.32 6.34 4.60
N ILE A 103 11.18 5.41 3.64
CA ILE A 103 12.23 5.08 2.68
C ILE A 103 12.55 6.28 1.76
N GLU A 104 11.55 7.02 1.30
CA GLU A 104 11.76 8.26 0.54
C GLU A 104 12.69 9.22 1.29
N LEU A 105 12.40 9.45 2.58
CA LEU A 105 13.22 10.32 3.44
C LEU A 105 14.65 9.78 3.60
N LEU A 106 14.83 8.47 3.75
CA LEU A 106 16.16 7.84 3.83
C LEU A 106 16.97 8.02 2.53
N LEU A 107 16.30 8.02 1.38
CA LEU A 107 16.94 8.19 0.08
C LEU A 107 17.32 9.65 -0.22
N GLN A 108 16.70 10.63 0.44
CA GLN A 108 16.91 12.06 0.19
C GLN A 108 18.20 12.64 0.79
N GLN A 109 19.06 11.85 1.46
CA GLN A 109 20.39 12.20 2.04
C GLN A 109 20.47 13.55 2.77
N ASN A 110 20.47 13.52 4.11
CA ASN A 110 21.04 14.49 5.08
C ASN A 110 20.33 14.48 6.44
N PHE A 111 19.61 13.41 6.77
CA PHE A 111 18.97 13.29 8.08
C PHE A 111 19.63 12.19 8.88
N ASP A 112 20.11 12.56 10.06
CA ASP A 112 20.21 11.63 11.18
C ASP A 112 18.77 11.30 11.59
N VAL A 113 18.17 10.34 10.90
CA VAL A 113 16.76 10.02 11.08
C VAL A 113 16.64 9.21 12.37
N ASP A 114 16.02 9.80 13.40
CA ASP A 114 15.55 9.03 14.54
C ASP A 114 14.58 7.96 14.03
N VAL A 115 15.00 6.70 14.08
CA VAL A 115 14.26 5.58 13.50
C VAL A 115 13.15 5.19 14.47
N PRO A 116 11.86 5.41 14.13
CA PRO A 116 10.77 5.03 15.00
C PRO A 116 10.80 3.53 15.32
N SER A 117 10.43 3.14 16.53
CA SER A 117 10.50 1.73 16.97
C SER A 117 9.79 0.76 16.03
N ASN A 118 8.66 1.16 15.44
CA ASN A 118 7.91 0.34 14.48
C ASN A 118 8.52 0.30 13.06
N MET A 119 9.55 1.11 12.78
CA MET A 119 10.25 1.20 11.49
C MET A 119 11.67 0.61 11.53
N LYS A 120 12.18 0.20 12.70
CA LYS A 120 13.54 -0.36 12.84
C LYS A 120 13.82 -1.53 11.89
N TRP A 121 12.85 -2.40 11.68
CA TRP A 121 12.98 -3.54 10.79
C TRP A 121 12.98 -3.13 9.31
N ILE A 122 12.16 -2.14 8.94
CA ILE A 122 12.16 -1.55 7.59
C ILE A 122 13.51 -0.88 7.31
N TYR A 123 13.97 -0.04 8.23
CA TYR A 123 15.27 0.63 8.14
C TYR A 123 16.40 -0.38 7.92
N LYS A 124 16.46 -1.42 8.77
CA LYS A 124 17.50 -2.45 8.68
C LYS A 124 17.46 -3.16 7.32
N ASN A 125 16.30 -3.76 6.98
CA ASN A 125 16.20 -4.57 5.77
C ASN A 125 16.41 -3.76 4.49
N PHE A 126 15.88 -2.53 4.45
CA PHE A 126 16.09 -1.66 3.29
C PHE A 126 17.56 -1.24 3.14
N ASN A 127 18.24 -0.88 4.23
CA ASN A 127 19.65 -0.52 4.15
C ASN A 127 20.54 -1.72 3.81
N ASP A 128 20.25 -2.90 4.35
CA ASP A 128 20.97 -4.13 3.98
C ASP A 128 20.85 -4.38 2.47
N TRP A 129 19.63 -4.36 1.92
CA TRP A 129 19.40 -4.50 0.48
C TRP A 129 20.07 -3.37 -0.32
N LYS A 130 19.91 -2.11 0.09
CA LYS A 130 20.50 -0.96 -0.60
C LYS A 130 22.02 -1.08 -0.69
N ASN A 131 22.67 -1.54 0.37
CA ASN A 131 24.11 -1.73 0.42
C ASN A 131 24.56 -2.94 -0.39
N GLU A 132 23.85 -4.07 -0.30
CA GLU A 132 24.12 -5.29 -1.07
C GLU A 132 24.07 -5.04 -2.58
N TYR A 133 23.10 -4.25 -3.03
CA TYR A 133 22.85 -3.97 -4.45
C TYR A 133 23.41 -2.63 -4.93
N ASN A 134 24.18 -1.94 -4.07
CA ASN A 134 24.73 -0.60 -4.33
C ASN A 134 23.69 0.36 -4.94
N PHE A 135 22.49 0.36 -4.37
CA PHE A 135 21.36 1.09 -4.93
C PHE A 135 21.52 2.60 -4.73
N LYS A 136 21.39 3.35 -5.83
CA LYS A 136 21.47 4.82 -5.86
C LYS A 136 20.23 5.39 -6.53
N SER A 137 19.30 5.91 -5.73
CA SER A 137 18.12 6.63 -6.22
C SER A 137 18.50 8.02 -6.74
N PHE A 138 17.89 8.45 -7.85
CA PHE A 138 17.99 9.82 -8.36
C PHE A 138 16.63 10.49 -8.60
N GLU A 139 15.55 9.72 -8.76
CA GLU A 139 14.16 10.22 -8.81
C GLU A 139 13.28 9.40 -7.87
N GLN A 140 12.27 10.02 -7.28
CA GLN A 140 11.31 9.41 -6.37
C GLN A 140 9.90 9.91 -6.69
N GLU A 141 8.89 9.07 -6.45
CA GLU A 141 7.48 9.38 -6.72
C GLU A 141 7.24 9.93 -8.14
N LYS A 142 7.95 9.38 -9.14
CA LYS A 142 7.98 9.91 -10.50
C LYS A 142 6.78 9.40 -11.29
N TYR A 143 6.01 10.32 -11.88
CA TYR A 143 4.94 9.96 -12.81
C TYR A 143 5.53 9.52 -14.15
N LEU A 144 5.13 8.33 -14.58
CA LEU A 144 5.50 7.71 -15.84
C LEU A 144 4.23 7.35 -16.62
N TYR A 145 4.32 7.35 -17.94
CA TYR A 145 3.21 6.92 -18.78
C TYR A 145 3.70 6.32 -20.10
N SER A 146 2.86 5.48 -20.70
CA SER A 146 3.03 4.98 -22.06
C SER A 146 1.84 5.41 -22.89
N SER A 147 2.03 6.37 -23.80
CA SER A 147 1.01 6.72 -24.80
C SER A 147 0.73 5.57 -25.76
N LYS A 148 1.77 4.79 -26.10
CA LYS A 148 1.66 3.60 -26.96
C LYS A 148 0.74 2.53 -26.38
N TYR A 149 0.87 2.24 -25.08
CA TYR A 149 0.10 1.18 -24.42
C TYR A 149 -1.08 1.70 -23.58
N GLY A 150 -1.26 3.02 -23.50
CA GLY A 150 -2.44 3.64 -22.91
C GLY A 150 -2.53 3.52 -21.39
N TYR A 151 -1.44 3.62 -20.64
CA TYR A 151 -1.47 3.58 -19.17
C TYR A 151 -0.46 4.54 -18.53
N GLY A 152 -0.72 4.89 -17.26
CA GLY A 152 0.16 5.71 -16.41
C GLY A 152 0.47 5.04 -15.08
N GLY A 153 1.48 5.54 -14.37
CA GLY A 153 1.87 5.04 -13.06
C GLY A 153 2.78 6.00 -12.31
N THR A 154 3.00 5.71 -11.03
CA THR A 154 3.99 6.38 -10.20
C THR A 154 5.04 5.35 -9.84
N ALA A 155 6.30 5.60 -10.19
CA ALA A 155 7.41 4.81 -9.69
C ALA A 155 7.82 5.35 -8.33
N ASP A 156 7.89 4.48 -7.31
CA ASP A 156 8.32 4.86 -5.97
C ASP A 156 9.75 5.44 -6.00
N SER A 157 10.64 4.80 -6.77
CA SER A 157 12.01 5.25 -6.99
C SER A 157 12.54 4.80 -8.36
N ILE A 158 13.40 5.61 -8.96
CA ILE A 158 14.20 5.27 -10.14
C ILE A 158 15.66 5.51 -9.78
N GLY A 159 16.51 4.54 -10.08
CA GLY A 159 17.89 4.54 -9.61
C GLY A 159 18.83 3.66 -10.42
N LEU A 160 20.03 3.49 -9.88
CA LEU A 160 21.01 2.52 -10.36
C LEU A 160 21.15 1.41 -9.34
N VAL A 161 21.15 0.16 -9.80
CA VAL A 161 21.51 -1.05 -9.03
C VAL A 161 22.75 -1.63 -9.69
N ASN A 162 23.86 -1.73 -8.95
CA ASN A 162 25.14 -2.20 -9.49
C ASN A 162 25.47 -1.58 -10.87
N GLU A 163 25.32 -0.24 -10.97
CA GLU A 163 25.55 0.57 -12.18
C GLU A 163 24.55 0.38 -13.34
N ASN A 164 23.58 -0.51 -13.21
CA ASN A 164 22.52 -0.71 -14.18
C ASN A 164 21.26 0.09 -13.80
N LEU A 165 20.61 0.69 -14.77
CA LEU A 165 19.35 1.42 -14.56
C LEU A 165 18.26 0.47 -14.06
N PHE A 166 17.62 0.85 -12.96
CA PHE A 166 16.53 0.12 -12.32
C PHE A 166 15.37 1.07 -12.00
#